data_AF-A0A7J0DRI1-F1
#
_entry.id   AF-A0A7J0DRI1-F1
#
_cell.length_a   1.000
_cell.length_b   1.000
_cell.length_c   1.000
_cell.angle_alpha   90.00
_cell.angle_beta   90.00
_cell.angle_gamma   90.00
#
_symmetry.space_group_name_H-M   'P 1'
#
loop_
_entity.id
_entity.type
_entity.pdbx_description
1 polymer ?
#
loop_
_entity_poly.entity_id
_entity_poly.type
_entity_poly.pdbx_seq_one_letter_code
_entity_poly.pdbx_strand_id
1 'polypeptide(L)' 'MLGENLYPLVEQLEPEMAAKVTGMLLEMDQTEVLHLLESPEALKAKVAEAMEVLRNVQQQQAGNAADQLASLSLNDGLVS' A
#
# COMPACT_ATOMS: atom_id res chain seq x y z
N MET A 1 -9.16 7.88 -14.33
CA MET A 1 -8.70 7.62 -15.70
C MET A 1 -7.50 6.66 -15.78
N LEU A 2 -6.29 6.97 -15.29
CA LEU A 2 -5.16 6.01 -15.37
C LEU A 2 -5.35 4.78 -14.45
N GLY A 3 -5.82 5.01 -13.22
CA GLY A 3 -6.11 3.93 -12.27
C GLY A 3 -7.13 2.92 -12.77
N GLU A 4 -8.11 3.34 -13.57
CA GLU A 4 -9.16 2.46 -14.11
C GLU A 4 -8.64 1.54 -15.22
N ASN A 5 -7.54 1.90 -15.87
CA ASN A 5 -6.85 1.04 -16.84
C ASN A 5 -5.83 0.12 -16.15
N LEU A 6 -5.18 0.61 -15.09
CA LEU A 6 -4.19 -0.16 -14.34
C LEU A 6 -4.83 -1.24 -13.44
N TYR A 7 -5.93 -0.90 -12.78
CA TYR A 7 -6.64 -1.76 -11.84
C TYR A 7 -6.94 -3.17 -12.38
N PRO A 8 -7.57 -3.35 -13.57
CA PRO A 8 -7.87 -4.70 -14.08
C PRO A 8 -6.60 -5.51 -14.44
N LEU A 9 -5.46 -4.86 -14.68
CA LEU A 9 -4.19 -5.56 -14.91
C LEU A 9 -3.60 -6.06 -13.59
N VAL A 10 -3.66 -5.23 -12.55
CA VAL A 10 -3.21 -5.60 -11.20
C VAL A 10 -4.16 -6.64 -10.59
N GLU A 11 -5.47 -6.52 -10.78
CA GLU A 11 -6.47 -7.46 -10.27
C GLU A 11 -6.31 -8.88 -10.83
N GLN A 12 -5.87 -9.01 -12.08
CA GLN A 12 -5.53 -10.32 -12.66
C GLN A 12 -4.29 -10.96 -12.01
N LEU A 13 -3.39 -10.15 -11.45
CA LEU A 13 -2.18 -10.62 -10.78
C LEU A 13 -2.44 -10.89 -9.29
N GLU A 14 -3.08 -9.95 -8.61
CA GLU A 14 -3.33 -9.95 -7.16
C GLU A 14 -4.71 -9.37 -6.85
N PRO A 15 -5.79 -10.16 -6.95
CA PRO A 15 -7.15 -9.68 -6.75
C PRO A 15 -7.43 -9.25 -5.31
N GLU A 16 -6.77 -9.88 -4.33
CA GLU A 16 -7.00 -9.59 -2.90
C GLU A 16 -6.49 -8.20 -2.50
N MET A 17 -5.39 -7.76 -3.11
CA MET A 17 -4.74 -6.48 -2.79
C MET A 17 -4.71 -5.50 -3.96
N ALA A 18 -5.46 -5.77 -5.04
CA ALA A 18 -5.48 -4.98 -6.28
C ALA A 18 -5.70 -3.49 -6.02
N ALA A 19 -6.67 -3.16 -5.16
CA ALA A 19 -7.00 -1.78 -4.82
C ALA A 19 -5.85 -1.06 -4.10
N LYS A 20 -5.18 -1.74 -3.16
CA LYS A 20 -4.07 -1.16 -2.39
C LYS A 20 -2.82 -1.02 -3.23
N VAL A 21 -2.47 -2.05 -3.99
CA VAL A 21 -1.32 -2.04 -4.90
C VAL A 21 -1.52 -0.98 -5.98
N THR A 22 -2.71 -0.94 -6.61
CA THR A 22 -3.06 0.10 -7.60
C THR A 22 -2.99 1.50 -7.00
N GLY A 23 -3.48 1.69 -5.77
CA GLY A 23 -3.35 2.95 -5.04
C GLY A 23 -1.90 3.39 -4.89
N MET A 24 -1.03 2.51 -4.43
CA MET A 24 0.42 2.79 -4.30
C MET A 24 1.09 3.09 -5.64
N LEU A 25 0.75 2.36 -6.70
CA LEU A 25 1.31 2.60 -8.03
C LEU A 25 0.85 3.95 -8.61
N LEU A 26 -0.35 4.43 -8.24
CA LEU A 26 -0.85 5.74 -8.65
C LEU A 26 -0.23 6.91 -7.88
N GLU A 27 0.51 6.65 -6.80
CA GLU A 27 1.33 7.68 -6.14
C GLU A 27 2.63 7.98 -6.91
N MET A 28 2.95 7.17 -7.94
CA MET A 28 4.10 7.37 -8.82
C MET A 28 3.82 8.42 -9.90
N ASP A 29 4.88 8.90 -10.56
CA ASP A 29 4.75 9.82 -11.68
C ASP A 29 3.92 9.23 -12.83
N GLN A 30 3.13 10.09 -13.49
CA GLN A 30 2.27 9.70 -14.60
C GLN A 30 3.03 8.94 -15.71
N THR A 31 4.28 9.34 -15.97
CA THR A 31 5.17 8.71 -16.95
C THR A 31 5.55 7.27 -16.57
N GLU A 32 5.78 7.00 -15.28
CA GLU A 32 6.04 5.63 -14.82
C GLU A 32 4.79 4.77 -14.96
N VAL A 33 3.63 5.28 -14.54
CA VAL A 33 2.36 4.54 -14.65
C VAL A 33 2.06 4.18 -16.11
N LEU A 34 2.31 5.08 -17.05
CA LEU A 34 2.19 4.79 -18.49
C LEU A 34 3.14 3.67 -18.93
N HIS A 35 4.40 3.72 -18.50
CA HIS A 35 5.36 2.66 -18.82
C HIS A 35 4.94 1.29 -18.27
N LEU A 36 4.29 1.24 -17.10
CA LEU A 36 3.73 0.00 -16.54
C LEU A 36 2.55 -0.54 -17.37
N LEU A 37 1.73 0.34 -17.95
CA LEU A 37 0.66 -0.06 -18.86
C LEU A 37 1.20 -0.61 -20.19
N GLU A 38 2.33 -0.09 -20.65
CA GLU A 38 2.98 -0.55 -21.89
C GLU A 38 3.85 -1.80 -21.68
N SER A 39 4.33 -2.05 -20.45
CA SER A 39 5.25 -3.15 -20.13
C SER A 39 4.69 -4.07 -19.04
N PRO A 40 4.12 -5.24 -19.39
CA PRO A 40 3.55 -6.18 -18.42
C PRO A 40 4.60 -6.78 -17.47
N GLU A 41 5.86 -6.92 -17.92
CA GLU A 41 6.98 -7.34 -17.07
C GLU A 41 7.30 -6.30 -15.99
N ALA A 42 7.30 -5.02 -16.34
CA ALA A 42 7.52 -3.93 -15.41
C ALA A 42 6.38 -3.82 -14.39
N LEU A 43 5.13 -3.98 -14.85
CA LEU A 43 3.96 -4.04 -13.96
C LEU A 43 4.10 -5.17 -12.95
N LYS A 44 4.44 -6.39 -13.38
CA LYS A 44 4.64 -7.53 -12.47
C LYS A 44 5.71 -7.27 -11.42
N ALA A 45 6.87 -6.73 -11.84
CA ALA A 45 7.95 -6.40 -10.93
C ALA A 45 7.49 -5.37 -9.89
N LYS A 46 6.81 -4.31 -10.32
CA LYS A 46 6.31 -3.26 -9.43
C LYS A 46 5.20 -3.73 -8.50
N VAL A 47 4.30 -4.60 -8.97
CA VAL A 47 3.28 -5.23 -8.12
C VAL A 47 3.95 -6.06 -7.02
N ALA A 48 5.01 -6.82 -7.33
CA ALA A 48 5.75 -7.57 -6.32
C ALA A 48 6.41 -6.65 -5.28
N GLU A 49 7.07 -5.57 -5.71
CA GLU A 49 7.66 -4.58 -4.80
C GLU A 49 6.60 -3.93 -3.89
N ALA A 50 5.47 -3.51 -4.48
CA ALA A 50 4.37 -2.89 -3.74
C ALA A 50 3.76 -3.87 -2.71
N MET A 51 3.66 -5.16 -3.04
CA MET A 51 3.19 -6.19 -2.12
C MET A 51 4.12 -6.36 -0.90
N GLU A 52 5.44 -6.34 -1.11
CA GLU A 52 6.40 -6.38 0.00
C GLU A 52 6.27 -5.15 0.91
N VAL A 53 6.12 -3.96 0.32
CA VAL A 53 5.91 -2.73 1.08
C VAL A 53 4.59 -2.78 1.84
N LEU A 54 3.49 -3.19 1.19
CA LEU A 54 2.18 -3.33 1.84
C LEU A 54 2.23 -4.29 3.02
N ARG A 55 2.94 -5.40 2.89
CA ARG A 55 3.12 -6.35 3.99
C ARG A 55 3.85 -5.74 5.18
N ASN A 56 4.90 -4.96 4.90
CA ASN A 56 5.66 -4.24 5.92
C ASN A 56 4.82 -3.14 6.60
N VAL A 57 4.02 -2.40 5.81
CA VAL A 57 3.10 -1.37 6.30
C VAL A 57 1.96 -1.98 7.13
N GLN A 58 1.41 -3.13 6.73
CA GLN A 58 0.41 -3.85 7.51
C GLN A 58 0.96 -4.34 8.85
N GLN A 59 2.19 -4.84 8.88
CA GLN A 59 2.87 -5.22 10.12
C GLN A 59 3.12 -4.00 11.02
N GLN A 60 3.50 -2.86 10.45
CA GLN A 60 3.68 -1.62 11.20
C GLN A 60 2.36 -1.05 11.69
N GLN A 61 1.28 -1.06 10.90
CA GLN A 61 -0.03 -0.54 11.31
C GLN A 61 -0.66 -1.38 12.42
N ALA A 62 -0.44 -2.69 12.45
CA ALA A 62 -0.86 -3.53 13.57
C ALA A 62 -0.10 -3.21 14.87
N GLY A 63 1.19 -2.85 14.79
CA GLY A 63 1.99 -2.44 15.95
C GLY A 63 1.69 -1.03 16.47
N ASN A 64 1.45 -0.07 15.56
CA ASN A 64 1.24 1.34 15.92
C ASN A 64 -0.11 1.59 16.63
N ALA A 65 -1.15 0.81 16.35
CA ALA A 65 -2.43 0.94 17.05
C ALA A 65 -2.32 0.55 18.54
N ALA A 66 -1.47 -0.42 18.87
CA ALA A 66 -1.22 -0.83 20.26
C ALA A 66 -0.39 0.21 21.03
N ASP A 67 0.59 0.86 20.36
CA ASP A 67 1.47 1.85 20.98
C ASP A 67 0.75 3.18 21.31
N GLN A 68 -0.19 3.61 20.45
CA GLN A 68 -1.01 4.80 20.72
C GLN A 68 -1.97 4.60 21.91
N LEU A 69 -2.49 3.38 22.11
CA LEU A 69 -3.31 3.07 23.29
C LEU A 69 -2.49 3.00 24.58
N ALA A 70 -1.25 2.50 24.51
CA ALA A 70 -0.35 2.41 25.65
C ALA A 70 0.12 3.80 26.13
N SER A 71 0.38 4.73 25.21
CA SER A 71 0.77 6.10 25.54
C SER A 71 -0.36 6.94 26.15
N LEU A 72 -1.63 6.71 25.77
CA LEU A 72 -2.78 7.39 26.39
C LEU A 72 -3.06 6.90 27.82
N SER A 73 -2.74 5.65 28.17
CA SER A 73 -3.02 5.08 29.51
C SER A 73 -2.08 5.58 30.62
N LEU A 74 -0.88 6.07 30.29
CA LEU A 74 0.12 6.43 31.31
C LEU A 74 -0.01 7.88 31.82
N ASN A 75 -0.89 8.70 31.25
CA ASN A 75 -1.04 10.11 31.63
C ASN A 75 -2.17 10.37 32.67
N ASP A 76 -2.90 9.35 33.10
CA ASP A 76 -4.03 9.47 34.05
C ASP A 76 -3.63 9.13 35.51
N GLY A 77 -2.34 9.25 35.86
CA GLY A 77 -1.81 8.78 37.15
C GLY A 77 -1.19 9.84 38.07
N LEU A 78 -1.15 11.13 37.70
CA LEU A 78 -0.38 12.14 38.45
C LEU A 78 -1.20 13.26 39.12
N VAL A 79 -2.45 13.00 39.47
CA VAL A 79 -3.21 13.90 40.37
C VAL A 79 -3.52 13.19 41.69
N SER A 80 -2.66 13.43 42.68
CA SER A 80 -2.92 13.19 44.12
C SER A 80 -2.45 14.40 44.90
#